data_AF-A0A0Q7TYM5-F1
#
_entry.id   AF-A0A0Q7TYM5-F1
#
_cell.length_a   1.000
_cell.length_b   1.000
_cell.length_c   1.000
_cell.angle_alpha   90.00
_cell.angle_beta   90.00
_cell.angle_gamma   90.00
#
_symmetry.space_group_name_H-M   'P 1'
#
loop_
_entity.id
_entity.type
_entity.pdbx_description
1 polymer ?
#
loop_
_entity_poly.entity_id
_entity_poly.type
_entity_poly.pdbx_seq_one_letter_code
_entity_poly.pdbx_strand_id
1 'polypeptide(L)'
;MTGKSTHAPYLFELMQRLGVDPSRRSIAQSELTFLTALNQCRNCKSKEQCRAWLDQAPMSFAFAPGFCPNKDLLFEMQFDQGEPPLLGGALEPDPPQ
;
A
#
# COMPACT_ATOMS: atom_id res chain seq x y z
N MET A 1 -17.66 -26.40 4.02
CA MET A 1 -17.59 -25.55 2.81
C MET A 1 -16.45 -24.57 2.99
N THR A 2 -15.21 -24.95 2.68
CA THR A 2 -14.03 -24.12 2.95
C THR A 2 -13.72 -23.31 1.71
N GLY A 3 -14.31 -22.12 1.60
CA GLY A 3 -13.93 -21.15 0.57
C GLY A 3 -12.50 -20.70 0.83
N LYS A 4 -11.55 -21.16 0.00
CA LYS A 4 -10.20 -20.58 -0.05
C LYS A 4 -10.39 -19.09 -0.31
N SER A 5 -10.13 -18.26 0.70
CA SER A 5 -10.18 -16.80 0.56
C SER A 5 -8.96 -16.34 -0.22
N THR A 6 -8.98 -16.54 -1.54
CA THR A 6 -7.97 -16.10 -2.51
C THR A 6 -7.93 -14.57 -2.67
N HIS A 7 -8.50 -13.81 -1.73
CA HIS A 7 -8.73 -12.37 -1.84
C HIS A 7 -7.76 -11.49 -1.04
N ALA A 8 -7.16 -12.05 0.02
CA ALA A 8 -6.03 -11.42 0.70
C ALA A 8 -4.78 -11.24 -0.19
N PRO A 9 -4.39 -12.19 -1.08
CA PRO A 9 -3.16 -12.04 -1.87
C PRO A 9 -3.16 -10.82 -2.79
N TYR A 10 -4.31 -10.37 -3.31
CA TYR A 10 -4.36 -9.20 -4.19
C TYR A 10 -4.06 -7.89 -3.45
N LEU A 11 -4.48 -7.78 -2.19
CA LEU A 11 -4.13 -6.63 -1.36
C LEU A 11 -2.64 -6.61 -1.05
N PHE A 12 -2.07 -7.75 -0.68
CA PHE A 12 -0.63 -7.86 -0.42
C PHE A 12 0.20 -7.58 -1.68
N GLU A 13 -0.22 -8.08 -2.83
CA GLU A 13 0.42 -7.81 -4.11
C GLU A 13 0.34 -6.31 -4.48
N LEU A 14 -0.82 -5.66 -4.29
CA LEU A 14 -0.97 -4.21 -4.42
C LEU A 14 0.01 -3.46 -3.51
N MET A 15 0.04 -3.80 -2.22
CA MET A 15 0.92 -3.17 -1.24
C MET A 15 2.39 -3.31 -1.64
N GLN A 16 2.82 -4.51 -2.03
CA GLN A 16 4.20 -4.76 -2.47
C GLN A 16 4.57 -3.91 -3.69
N ARG A 17 3.70 -3.84 -4.70
CA ARG A 17 3.96 -3.06 -5.93
C ARG A 17 3.87 -1.54 -5.71
N LEU A 18 3.20 -1.11 -4.64
CA LEU A 18 3.17 0.28 -4.14
C LEU A 18 4.35 0.63 -3.22
N GLY A 19 5.18 -0.35 -2.85
CA GLY A 19 6.26 -0.15 -1.88
C GLY A 19 5.78 -0.04 -0.42
N VAL A 20 4.56 -0.49 -0.12
CA VAL A 20 4.04 -0.63 1.25
C VAL A 20 4.43 -1.99 1.81
N ASP A 21 5.15 -1.99 2.92
CA ASP A 21 5.47 -3.19 3.68
C ASP A 21 4.43 -3.40 4.79
N PRO A 22 3.58 -4.44 4.72
CA PRO A 22 2.60 -4.76 5.77
C PRO A 22 3.24 -5.20 7.09
N SER A 23 4.52 -5.57 7.08
CA SER A 23 5.27 -6.04 8.25
C SER A 23 6.03 -4.92 8.95
N ARG A 24 6.16 -3.76 8.29
CA ARG A 24 6.84 -2.60 8.87
C ARG A 24 6.00 -2.07 10.01
N ARG A 25 6.55 -2.12 11.23
CA ARG A 25 5.89 -1.67 12.44
C ARG A 25 5.67 -0.16 12.36
N SER A 26 4.50 0.21 11.88
CA SER A 26 4.04 1.59 11.74
C SER A 26 3.33 2.05 13.02
N ILE A 27 2.97 3.34 13.07
CA ILE A 27 2.19 3.93 14.16
C ILE A 27 0.87 3.14 14.32
N ALA A 28 0.29 3.10 15.53
CA ALA A 28 -0.95 2.35 15.81
C ALA A 28 -2.10 2.61 14.81
N GLN A 29 -2.14 3.81 14.24
CA GLN A 29 -3.09 4.18 13.18
C GLN A 29 -2.93 3.32 11.92
N SER A 30 -1.70 3.09 11.48
CA SER A 30 -1.43 2.36 10.25
C SER A 30 -1.77 0.85 10.36
N GLU A 31 -1.72 0.26 11.57
CA GLU A 31 -2.22 -1.11 11.81
C GLU A 31 -3.75 -1.18 11.63
N LEU A 32 -4.48 -0.20 12.15
CA LEU A 32 -5.93 -0.09 11.95
C LEU A 32 -6.28 0.18 10.47
N THR A 33 -5.50 1.01 9.78
CA THR A 33 -5.64 1.29 8.35
C THR A 33 -5.44 0.01 7.53
N PHE A 34 -4.43 -0.81 7.85
CA PHE A 34 -4.21 -2.11 7.22
C PHE A 34 -5.37 -3.09 7.46
N LEU A 35 -5.82 -3.25 8.71
CA LEU A 35 -6.92 -4.16 9.05
C LEU A 35 -8.24 -3.73 8.37
N THR A 36 -8.48 -2.42 8.29
CA THR A 36 -9.61 -1.86 7.54
C THR A 36 -9.52 -2.19 6.06
N ALA A 37 -8.36 -1.94 5.43
CA ALA A 37 -8.14 -2.24 4.02
C ALA A 37 -8.31 -3.73 3.71
N LEU A 38 -7.83 -4.61 4.60
CA LEU A 38 -7.99 -6.05 4.49
C LEU A 38 -9.45 -6.48 4.56
N ASN A 39 -10.21 -5.94 5.52
CA ASN A 39 -11.64 -6.23 5.65
C ASN A 39 -12.44 -5.75 4.44
N GLN A 40 -12.15 -4.55 3.93
CA GLN A 40 -12.78 -4.04 2.71
C GLN A 40 -12.42 -4.88 1.48
N CYS A 41 -11.16 -5.27 1.33
CA CYS A 41 -10.72 -6.09 0.20
C CYS A 41 -11.41 -7.47 0.19
N ARG A 42 -11.58 -8.09 1.35
CA ARG A 42 -12.30 -9.37 1.50
C ARG A 42 -13.74 -9.29 0.99
N ASN A 43 -14.41 -8.17 1.21
CA ASN A 43 -15.82 -7.94 0.83
C ASN A 43 -15.98 -7.19 -0.52
N CYS A 44 -14.88 -6.86 -1.19
CA CYS A 44 -14.90 -6.07 -2.43
C CYS A 44 -15.60 -6.83 -3.58
N LYS A 45 -16.41 -6.12 -4.37
CA LYS A 45 -17.10 -6.65 -5.55
C LYS A 45 -16.26 -6.56 -6.84
N SER A 46 -15.23 -5.73 -6.87
CA SER A 46 -14.37 -5.49 -8.05
C SER A 46 -13.16 -6.44 -8.13
N LYS A 47 -13.26 -7.65 -7.59
CA LYS A 47 -12.13 -8.59 -7.45
C LYS A 47 -11.57 -9.08 -8.79
N GLU A 48 -12.45 -9.41 -9.73
CA GLU A 48 -12.05 -9.85 -11.07
C GLU A 48 -11.36 -8.72 -11.84
N GLN A 49 -11.93 -7.52 -11.76
CA GLN A 49 -11.31 -6.30 -12.32
C GLN A 49 -9.94 -6.02 -11.67
N CYS A 50 -9.82 -6.20 -10.36
CA CYS A 50 -8.55 -6.03 -9.64
C CYS A 50 -7.48 -7.01 -10.15
N ARG A 51 -7.83 -8.30 -10.32
CA ARG A 51 -6.89 -9.29 -10.85
C ARG A 51 -6.49 -8.97 -12.28
N ALA A 52 -7.46 -8.72 -13.16
CA ALA A 52 -7.18 -8.39 -14.55
C ALA A 52 -6.31 -7.13 -14.69
N TRP A 53 -6.51 -6.15 -13.80
CA TRP A 53 -5.66 -4.96 -13.73
C TRP A 53 -4.25 -5.30 -13.25
N LEU A 54 -4.09 -6.08 -12.18
CA LEU A 54 -2.77 -6.49 -11.65
C LEU A 54 -1.94 -7.30 -12.66
N ASP A 55 -2.60 -8.12 -13.47
CA ASP A 55 -1.95 -8.90 -14.53
C ASP A 55 -1.37 -8.01 -15.66
N GLN A 56 -1.96 -6.83 -15.88
CA GLN A 56 -1.53 -5.88 -16.91
C GLN A 56 -0.65 -4.74 -16.35
N ALA A 57 -0.77 -4.47 -15.05
CA ALA A 57 -0.04 -3.40 -14.40
C ALA A 57 1.46 -3.69 -14.34
N PRO A 58 2.31 -2.64 -14.35
CA PRO A 58 3.75 -2.81 -14.12
C PRO A 58 4.03 -3.44 -12.74
N MET A 59 5.25 -3.94 -12.57
CA MET A 59 5.71 -4.52 -11.31
C MET A 59 5.82 -3.49 -10.17
N SER A 60 5.78 -2.19 -10.50
CA SER A 60 5.73 -1.08 -9.53
C SER A 60 4.88 0.06 -10.08
N PHE A 61 4.09 0.72 -9.22
CA PHE A 61 3.30 1.89 -9.57
C PHE A 61 3.14 2.82 -8.38
N ALA A 62 2.88 4.10 -8.64
CA ALA A 62 2.81 5.13 -7.59
C ALA A 62 1.45 5.19 -6.88
N PHE A 63 0.37 4.72 -7.52
CA PHE A 63 -0.99 4.86 -6.99
C PHE A 63 -1.84 3.63 -7.26
N ALA A 64 -2.70 3.30 -6.31
CA ALA A 64 -3.72 2.28 -6.50
C ALA A 64 -4.71 2.71 -7.60
N PRO A 65 -5.33 1.75 -8.33
CA PRO A 65 -6.25 2.09 -9.40
C PRO A 65 -7.52 2.78 -8.86
N GLY A 66 -8.10 3.67 -9.65
CA GLY A 66 -9.23 4.52 -9.22
C GLY A 66 -10.50 3.76 -8.80
N PHE A 67 -10.68 2.52 -9.27
CA PHE A 67 -11.80 1.65 -8.86
C PHE A 67 -11.58 0.96 -7.50
N CYS A 68 -10.34 0.97 -6.97
CA CYS A 68 -10.03 0.30 -5.72
C CYS A 68 -10.61 1.09 -4.54
N PRO A 69 -11.49 0.49 -3.72
CA PRO A 69 -12.05 1.18 -2.55
C PRO A 69 -10.98 1.49 -1.48
N ASN A 70 -9.87 0.76 -1.49
CA ASN A 70 -8.77 0.94 -0.55
C ASN A 70 -7.74 1.98 -1.03
N LYS A 71 -7.96 2.69 -2.15
CA LYS A 71 -6.93 3.57 -2.74
C LYS A 71 -6.40 4.60 -1.74
N ASP A 72 -7.28 5.20 -0.94
CA ASP A 72 -6.93 6.28 -0.01
C ASP A 72 -6.24 5.70 1.24
N LEU A 73 -6.69 4.54 1.72
CA LEU A 73 -6.02 3.80 2.81
C LEU A 73 -4.62 3.34 2.41
N LEU A 74 -4.46 2.86 1.17
CA LEU A 74 -3.16 2.48 0.62
C LEU A 74 -2.25 3.69 0.44
N PHE A 75 -2.79 4.86 0.08
CA PHE A 75 -2.03 6.10 0.01
C PHE A 75 -1.57 6.57 1.40
N GLU A 76 -2.45 6.53 2.40
CA GLU A 76 -2.12 6.84 3.80
C GLU A 76 -0.97 5.94 4.30
N MET A 77 -1.07 4.62 4.09
CA MET A 77 0.00 3.69 4.47
C MET A 77 1.31 3.94 3.71
N GLN A 78 1.26 4.29 2.41
CA GLN A 78 2.47 4.67 1.66
C GLN A 78 3.12 5.92 2.24
N PHE A 79 2.33 6.93 2.59
CA PHE A 79 2.82 8.17 3.15
C PHE A 79 3.37 7.99 4.57
N ASP A 80 2.74 7.14 5.40
CA ASP A 80 3.24 6.79 6.73
C ASP A 80 4.56 6.01 6.66
N GLN A 81 4.76 5.22 5.61
CA GLN A 81 5.95 4.38 5.45
C GLN A 81 7.06 5.04 4.62
N GLY A 82 6.75 6.03 3.79
CA GLY A 82 7.73 6.80 3.04
C GLY A 82 7.96 8.16 3.68
N GLU A 83 9.22 8.53 3.96
CA GLU A 83 9.57 9.94 3.90
C GLU A 83 9.14 10.50 2.53
N PRO A 84 8.57 11.72 2.45
CA PRO A 84 8.33 12.34 1.15
C PRO A 84 9.68 12.43 0.42
N PRO A 85 9.76 12.12 -0.89
CA PRO A 85 10.98 12.36 -1.64
C PRO A 85 11.08 13.87 -1.94
N LEU A 86 11.32 14.69 -0.92
CA LEU A 86 11.94 16.00 -1.01
C LEU A 86 12.54 16.35 0.37
N LEU A 87 13.85 16.61 0.38
CA LEU A 87 14.72 17.07 1.49
C LEU A 87 15.63 16.02 2.16
N GLY A 88 16.15 15.08 1.38
CA GLY A 88 17.51 14.55 1.60
C GLY A 88 18.58 15.57 1.19
N GLY A 89 18.50 16.80 1.71
CA GLY A 89 19.59 17.76 1.65
C GLY A 89 20.54 17.41 2.78
N ALA A 90 21.71 16.87 2.44
CA ALA A 90 22.82 16.85 3.35
C ALA A 90 23.10 18.29 3.79
N LEU A 91 22.70 18.65 5.01
CA LEU A 91 23.36 19.73 5.73
C LEU A 91 24.75 19.19 6.04
N GLU A 92 25.72 19.55 5.18
CA GLU A 92 27.12 19.47 5.56
C GLU A 92 27.29 20.18 6.91
N PRO A 93 27.97 19.56 7.89
CA PRO A 93 28.34 20.27 9.11
C PRO A 93 29.31 21.40 8.73
N ASP A 94 28.98 22.62 9.16
CA ASP A 94 29.83 23.81 9.03
C ASP A 94 31.24 23.52 9.59
N PRO A 95 32.32 23.76 8.82
CA PRO A 95 33.67 23.56 9.34
C PRO A 95 33.97 24.60 10.41
N PRO A 96 34.54 24.21 11.57
CA PRO A 96 34.84 25.14 12.64
C PRO A 96 35.85 26.19 12.18
N GLN A 97 35.50 27.47 12.39
CA GLN A 97 36.41 28.62 12.27
C GLN A 97 37.44 28.63 13.39
#